data_AF-A0A0F3RJW1-F1
#
_entry.id   AF-A0A0F3RJW1-F1
#
_cell.length_a   1.000
_cell.length_b   1.000
_cell.length_c   1.000
_cell.angle_alpha   90.00
_cell.angle_beta   90.00
_cell.angle_gamma   90.00
#
_symmetry.space_group_name_H-M   'P 1'
#
loop_
_entity.id
_entity.type
_entity.pdbx_description
1 polymer ?
#
loop_
_entity_poly.entity_id
_entity_poly.type
_entity_poly.pdbx_seq_one_letter_code
_entity_poly.pdbx_strand_id
1 'polypeptide(L)' 'MNNVERKKILVMPSEIMNLPDLTCYVKLAGNFPITKLTMQLQNLNTAFVWGYKLLKKLKLVEY' A
#
# COMPACT_ATOMS: atom_id res chain seq x y z
N MET A 1 37.42 -9.06 -19.84
CA MET A 1 36.70 -7.84 -19.38
C MET A 1 35.80 -8.27 -18.24
N ASN A 2 36.17 -7.97 -16.98
CA ASN A 2 35.37 -8.35 -15.82
C ASN A 2 34.23 -7.33 -15.67
N ASN A 3 33.04 -7.68 -16.18
CA ASN A 3 31.85 -6.87 -16.00
C ASN A 3 31.36 -7.02 -14.56
N VAL A 4 31.93 -6.22 -13.65
CA VAL A 4 31.41 -6.09 -12.29
C VAL A 4 30.09 -5.35 -12.42
N GLU A 5 28.99 -6.09 -12.52
CA GLU A 5 27.64 -5.53 -12.49
C GLU A 5 27.42 -4.83 -11.15
N ARG A 6 27.70 -3.53 -11.12
CA ARG A 6 27.39 -2.68 -9.97
C ARG A 6 25.87 -2.60 -9.87
N LYS A 7 25.28 -3.38 -8.95
CA LYS A 7 23.87 -3.25 -8.58
C LYS A 7 23.65 -1.83 -8.05
N LYS A 8 23.00 -0.99 -8.85
CA LYS A 8 22.65 0.37 -8.46
C LYS A 8 21.61 0.29 -7.35
N ILE A 9 21.89 0.94 -6.22
CA ILE A 9 20.93 1.10 -5.14
C ILE A 9 19.81 2.00 -5.67
N LEU A 10 18.57 1.51 -5.67
CA LEU A 10 17.40 2.24 -6.16
C LEU A 10 16.86 3.23 -5.13
N VAL A 11 16.99 2.90 -3.85
CA VAL A 11 16.53 3.71 -2.72
C VAL A 11 17.54 3.57 -1.59
N MET A 12 18.02 4.68 -1.06
CA MET A 12 18.96 4.72 0.05
C MET A 12 18.27 4.43 1.39
N PRO A 13 18.96 3.81 2.37
CA PRO A 13 18.39 3.61 3.71
C PRO A 13 17.91 4.91 4.36
N SER A 14 18.61 6.03 4.14
CA SER A 14 18.20 7.36 4.62
C SER A 14 16.88 7.83 4.01
N GLU A 15 16.58 7.48 2.76
CA GLU A 15 15.29 7.81 2.13
C GLU A 15 14.15 7.00 2.75
N ILE A 16 14.42 5.78 3.19
CA ILE A 16 13.46 4.92 3.90
C ILE A 16 13.24 5.43 5.33
N MET A 17 14.30 5.85 6.02
CA MET A 17 14.19 6.40 7.39
C MET A 17 13.43 7.72 7.43
N ASN A 18 13.56 8.54 6.38
CA ASN A 18 12.89 9.84 6.26
C ASN A 18 11.61 9.77 5.43
N LEU A 19 11.04 8.58 5.23
CA LEU A 19 9.85 8.41 4.43
C LEU A 19 8.64 8.98 5.20
N PRO A 20 7.82 9.85 4.59
CA PRO A 20 6.66 10.41 5.28
C PRO A 20 5.61 9.33 5.57
N ASP A 21 4.78 9.60 6.58
CA ASP A 21 3.66 8.73 6.95
C ASP A 21 2.77 8.44 5.74
N LEU A 22 2.20 7.24 5.74
CA LEU A 22 1.34 6.72 4.65
C LEU A 22 2.02 6.66 3.27
N THR A 23 3.35 6.79 3.19
CA THR A 23 4.09 6.59 1.95
C THR A 23 4.83 5.26 1.98
N CYS A 24 5.02 4.59 0.85
CA CYS A 24 5.79 3.35 0.77
C CYS A 24 6.41 3.14 -0.62
N TYR A 25 7.40 2.23 -0.70
CA TYR A 25 7.88 1.67 -1.96
C TYR A 25 7.30 0.27 -2.13
N VAL A 26 6.73 -0.03 -3.29
CA VAL A 26 6.09 -1.32 -3.57
C VAL A 26 6.74 -1.97 -4.79
N LYS A 27 7.01 -3.27 -4.67
CA LYS A 27 7.38 -4.15 -5.76
C LYS A 27 6.25 -5.15 -5.98
N LEU A 28 5.60 -5.07 -7.14
CA LEU A 28 4.62 -6.07 -7.55
C LEU A 28 5.34 -7.32 -8.09
N ALA A 29 4.72 -8.47 -7.92
CA ALA A 29 5.20 -9.73 -8.50
C ALA A 29 5.21 -9.63 -10.04
N GLY A 30 6.24 -10.19 -10.68
CA GLY A 30 6.43 -10.10 -12.13
C GLY A 30 7.34 -8.95 -12.56
N ASN A 31 7.26 -8.58 -13.85
CA ASN A 31 8.17 -7.62 -14.48
C ASN A 31 7.70 -6.17 -14.34
N PHE A 32 7.27 -5.77 -13.14
CA PHE A 32 6.87 -4.40 -12.83
C PHE A 32 8.02 -3.64 -12.14
N PRO A 33 8.19 -2.34 -12.39
CA PRO A 33 9.18 -1.54 -11.67
C PRO A 33 8.81 -1.40 -10.18
N ILE A 34 9.80 -1.06 -9.35
CA ILE A 34 9.55 -0.59 -7.98
C ILE A 34 9.03 0.83 -8.07
N THR A 35 7.93 1.12 -7.38
CA THR A 35 7.26 2.44 -7.45
C THR A 35 7.00 2.97 -6.05
N LYS A 36 7.10 4.30 -5.88
CA LYS A 36 6.71 5.01 -4.66
C LYS A 36 5.21 5.30 -4.68
N LEU A 37 4.49 4.89 -3.64
CA LEU A 37 3.05 5.10 -3.48
C LEU A 37 2.79 5.96 -2.25
N THR A 38 1.85 6.90 -2.38
CA THR A 38 1.30 7.66 -1.25
C THR A 38 -0.12 7.17 -1.02
N MET A 39 -0.38 6.62 0.15
CA MET A 39 -1.67 6.12 0.56
C MET A 39 -2.46 7.26 1.22
N GLN A 40 -3.78 7.22 1.04
CA GLN A 40 -4.68 8.05 1.81
C GLN A 40 -5.36 7.18 2.85
N LEU A 41 -5.53 7.72 4.05
CA LEU A 41 -6.33 7.07 5.07
C LEU A 41 -7.77 6.99 4.55
N GLN A 42 -8.24 5.78 4.28
CA GLN A 42 -9.64 5.57 3.98
C GLN A 42 -10.42 5.83 5.28
N ASN A 43 -11.03 7.01 5.38
CA ASN A 43 -12.00 7.28 6.41
C ASN A 43 -13.20 6.38 6.15
N LEU A 44 -13.19 5.20 6.77
CA LEU A 44 -14.31 4.28 6.75
C LEU A 44 -15.47 5.05 7.38
N ASN A 45 -16.41 5.50 6.56
CA ASN A 45 -17.54 6.30 7.01
C ASN A 45 -18.25 5.46 8.09
N THR A 46 -18.12 5.86 9.35
CA THR A 46 -18.59 5.05 10.50
C THR A 46 -20.08 4.75 10.38
N ALA A 47 -20.83 5.67 9.80
CA ALA A 47 -22.23 5.49 9.41
C ALA A 47 -22.44 4.33 8.42
N PHE A 48 -21.58 4.18 7.42
CA PHE A 48 -21.66 3.09 6.44
C PHE A 48 -21.34 1.73 7.07
N VAL A 49 -20.34 1.68 7.95
CA VAL A 49 -19.97 0.46 8.71
C VAL A 49 -21.08 0.03 9.65
N TRP A 50 -21.69 0.99 10.37
CA TRP A 50 -22.83 0.74 11.25
C TRP A 50 -24.06 0.30 10.47
N GLY A 51 -24.37 0.97 9.36
CA GLY A 51 -25.46 0.59 8.46
C GLY A 51 -25.28 -0.82 7.92
N TYR A 52 -24.08 -1.16 7.44
CA TYR A 52 -23.76 -2.50 6.96
C TYR A 52 -23.87 -3.56 8.07
N LYS A 53 -23.36 -3.26 9.28
CA LYS A 53 -23.47 -4.15 10.44
C LYS A 53 -24.93 -4.38 10.86
N LEU A 54 -25.77 -3.35 10.79
CA LEU A 54 -27.20 -3.43 11.07
C LEU A 54 -27.94 -4.25 10.00
N LEU A 55 -27.69 -3.99 8.71
CA LEU A 55 -28.27 -4.73 7.59
C LEU A 55 -27.90 -6.21 7.63
N LYS A 56 -26.66 -6.54 8.01
CA LYS A 56 -26.22 -7.92 8.23
C LYS A 56 -26.94 -8.59 9.40
N LYS A 57 -27.16 -7.85 10.51
CA LYS A 57 -27.92 -8.36 11.66
C LYS A 57 -29.39 -8.64 11.31
N LEU A 58 -29.93 -7.89 10.35
CA LEU A 58 -31.30 -8.06 9.84
C LEU A 58 -31.42 -9.10 8.71
N LYS A 59 -30.33 -9.78 8.32
CA LYS A 59 -30.26 -10.70 7.16
C LYS A 59 -30.75 -10.09 5.84
N LEU A 60 -30.66 -8.77 5.69
CA LEU A 60 -31.07 -8.06 4.47
C LEU A 60 -29.96 -8.02 3.40
N VAL A 61 -28.80 -8.61 3.71
CA VAL A 61 -27.65 -8.75 2.81
C VAL A 61 -27.16 -10.18 2.95
N GLU A 62 -27.30 -10.97 1.88
CA GLU A 62 -26.72 -12.31 1.75
C GLU A 62 -25.65 -12.25 0.65
N TYR A 63 -24.51 -12.91 0.89
CA TYR A 63 -23.45 -13.16 -0.11
C TYR A 63 -23.63 -14.56 -0.67
#